data_AF-A0ABD1EF48-F1
#
_entry.id   AF-A0ABD1EF48-F1
#
_cell.length_a   1.000
_cell.length_b   1.000
_cell.length_c   1.000
_cell.angle_alpha   90.00
_cell.angle_beta   90.00
_cell.angle_gamma   90.00
#
_symmetry.space_group_name_H-M   'P 1'
#
loop_
_entity.id
_entity.type
_entity.pdbx_description
1 polymer ?
#
loop_
_entity_poly.entity_id
_entity_poly.type
_entity_poly.pdbx_seq_one_letter_code
_entity_poly.pdbx_strand_id
1 'polypeptide(L)'
;MHLVESQRIGVLMMIGYGNRTRKESEMCDLFNVKYPDHHIIQATVNKIKWKFRTVGHVSDKYKGRNSKIPEDKKLDNFLSFQENPNNPFAKLHLSNLFDSGHF
;
A
#
# COMPACT_ATOMS: atom_id res chain seq x y z
N MET A 1 -11.20 0.51 -12.60
CA MET A 1 -10.44 1.69 -13.02
C MET A 1 -9.28 1.90 -12.08
N HIS A 2 -8.05 1.97 -12.60
CA HIS A 2 -6.85 2.12 -11.77
C HIS A 2 -6.18 3.45 -12.11
N LEU A 3 -6.20 4.39 -11.18
CA LEU A 3 -5.48 5.66 -11.34
C LEU A 3 -3.98 5.42 -11.16
N VAL A 4 -3.14 6.08 -11.94
CA VAL A 4 -1.70 6.11 -11.63
C VAL A 4 -1.44 6.99 -10.40
N GLU A 5 -0.28 6.84 -9.78
CA GLU A 5 0.04 7.57 -8.54
C GLU A 5 0.00 9.09 -8.74
N SER A 6 0.51 9.60 -9.87
CA SER A 6 0.44 11.01 -10.23
C SER A 6 -0.99 11.54 -10.32
N GLN A 7 -1.93 10.73 -10.85
CA GLN A 7 -3.34 11.07 -10.88
C GLN A 7 -3.93 11.13 -9.47
N ARG A 8 -3.62 10.16 -8.59
CA ARG A 8 -4.07 10.18 -7.18
C ARG A 8 -3.50 11.38 -6.40
N ILE A 9 -2.26 11.76 -6.67
CA ILE A 9 -1.67 13.00 -6.12
C ILE A 9 -2.44 14.21 -6.64
N GLY A 10 -2.71 14.24 -7.95
CA GLY A 10 -3.56 15.26 -8.57
C GLY A 10 -4.93 15.37 -7.90
N VAL A 11 -5.55 14.24 -7.55
CA VAL A 11 -6.80 14.21 -6.79
C VAL A 11 -6.65 14.97 -5.46
N LEU A 12 -5.62 14.66 -4.68
CA LEU A 12 -5.37 15.33 -3.39
C LEU A 12 -5.06 16.82 -3.54
N MET A 13 -4.28 17.20 -4.56
CA MET A 13 -3.97 18.60 -4.85
C MET A 13 -5.23 19.40 -5.23
N MET A 14 -6.14 18.80 -6.00
CA MET A 14 -7.40 19.44 -6.41
C MET A 14 -8.40 19.57 -5.26
N ILE A 15 -8.42 18.62 -4.31
CA ILE A 15 -9.22 18.74 -3.08
C ILE A 15 -8.78 19.98 -2.28
N GLY A 16 -7.48 20.24 -2.21
CA GLY A 16 -6.91 21.34 -1.43
C GLY A 16 -6.66 20.98 0.04
N TYR A 17 -6.35 21.99 0.85
CA TYR A 17 -5.97 21.81 2.26
C TYR A 17 -6.49 22.95 3.15
N GLY A 18 -6.74 22.64 4.42
CA GLY A 18 -7.20 23.58 5.43
C GLY A 18 -8.52 24.25 5.07
N ASN A 19 -8.55 25.57 5.10
CA ASN A 19 -9.75 26.36 4.82
C ASN A 19 -10.10 26.42 3.32
N ARG A 20 -9.23 25.93 2.44
CA ARG A 20 -9.42 25.93 0.98
C ARG A 20 -9.69 24.52 0.46
N THR A 21 -10.65 23.85 1.07
CA THR A 21 -11.06 22.49 0.67
C THR A 21 -12.27 22.57 -0.28
N ARG A 22 -12.18 21.95 -1.45
CA ARG A 22 -13.30 21.82 -2.39
C ARG A 22 -14.22 20.67 -2.00
N LYS A 23 -15.47 20.73 -2.46
CA LYS A 23 -16.41 19.61 -2.38
C LYS A 23 -15.96 18.48 -3.32
N GLU A 24 -16.24 17.24 -2.95
CA GLU A 24 -15.88 16.07 -3.75
C GLU A 24 -16.57 16.05 -5.12
N SER A 25 -17.77 16.62 -5.23
CA SER A 25 -18.50 16.75 -6.50
C SER A 25 -17.76 17.67 -7.48
N GLU A 26 -17.44 18.88 -7.05
CA GLU A 26 -16.73 19.88 -7.84
C GLU A 26 -15.35 19.37 -8.28
N MET A 27 -14.67 18.69 -7.36
CA MET A 27 -13.37 18.09 -7.64
C MET A 27 -13.48 16.95 -8.67
N CYS A 28 -14.54 16.14 -8.60
CA CYS A 28 -14.81 15.09 -9.58
C CYS A 28 -14.97 15.69 -10.97
N ASP A 29 -15.77 16.75 -11.09
CA ASP A 29 -15.99 17.45 -12.36
C ASP A 29 -14.68 18.01 -12.92
N LEU A 30 -13.89 18.69 -12.09
CA LEU A 30 -12.58 19.22 -12.49
C LEU A 30 -11.60 18.14 -12.94
N PHE A 31 -11.56 17.01 -12.22
CA PHE A 31 -10.69 15.90 -12.58
C PHE A 31 -11.09 15.29 -13.92
N ASN A 32 -12.39 15.10 -14.15
CA ASN A 32 -12.93 14.48 -15.35
C ASN A 32 -12.77 15.37 -16.58
N VAL A 33 -12.83 16.70 -16.41
CA VAL A 33 -12.48 17.66 -17.46
C VAL A 33 -10.99 17.59 -17.81
N LYS A 34 -10.12 17.47 -16.80
CA LYS A 34 -8.65 17.39 -17.02
C LYS A 34 -8.21 16.05 -17.62
N TYR A 35 -8.88 14.96 -17.26
CA TYR A 35 -8.56 13.60 -17.69
C TYR A 35 -9.80 12.91 -18.27
N PRO A 36 -10.22 13.28 -19.50
CA PRO A 36 -11.45 12.75 -20.10
C PRO A 36 -11.40 11.22 -20.28
N ASP A 37 -10.21 10.67 -20.56
CA ASP A 37 -10.02 9.22 -20.72
C ASP A 37 -10.06 8.45 -19.38
N HIS A 38 -10.02 9.16 -18.26
CA HIS A 38 -9.94 8.57 -16.92
C HIS A 38 -11.00 9.18 -16.00
N HIS A 39 -12.26 8.96 -16.34
CA HIS A 39 -13.38 9.48 -15.58
C HIS A 39 -13.52 8.82 -14.20
N ILE A 40 -13.43 9.60 -13.13
CA ILE A 40 -13.63 9.16 -11.75
C ILE A 40 -15.04 9.51 -11.28
N ILE A 41 -15.42 8.90 -10.16
CA ILE A 41 -16.66 9.19 -9.42
C ILE A 41 -16.31 9.66 -8.00
N GLN A 42 -17.25 10.31 -7.33
CA GLN A 42 -17.07 10.81 -5.95
C GLN A 42 -16.62 9.70 -4.97
N ALA A 43 -17.09 8.46 -5.13
CA ALA A 43 -16.66 7.34 -4.31
C ALA A 43 -15.14 7.08 -4.41
N THR A 44 -14.57 7.25 -5.60
CA THR A 44 -13.12 7.14 -5.85
C THR A 44 -12.36 8.24 -5.13
N VAL A 45 -12.85 9.48 -5.19
CA VAL A 45 -12.27 10.64 -4.48
C VAL A 45 -12.26 10.39 -2.97
N ASN A 46 -13.40 9.94 -2.43
CA ASN A 46 -13.53 9.62 -1.00
C ASN A 46 -12.59 8.50 -0.56
N LYS A 47 -12.46 7.43 -1.37
CA LYS A 47 -11.53 6.34 -1.09
C LYS A 47 -10.08 6.82 -1.03
N ILE A 48 -9.66 7.67 -1.97
CA ILE A 48 -8.30 8.24 -2.00
C ILE A 48 -8.07 9.15 -0.80
N LYS A 49 -9.01 10.05 -0.50
CA LYS A 49 -8.95 10.95 0.65
C LYS A 49 -8.85 10.17 1.96
N TRP A 50 -9.72 9.19 2.15
CA TRP A 50 -9.74 8.34 3.33
C TRP A 50 -8.42 7.61 3.49
N LYS A 51 -7.95 6.93 2.43
CA LYS A 51 -6.69 6.19 2.46
C LYS A 51 -5.49 7.07 2.77
N PHE A 52 -5.42 8.26 2.19
CA PHE A 52 -4.34 9.20 2.47
C PHE A 52 -4.36 9.63 3.94
N ARG A 53 -5.55 9.91 4.49
CA ARG A 53 -5.68 10.28 5.91
C ARG A 53 -5.37 9.15 6.87
N THR A 54 -5.69 7.90 6.53
CA THR A 54 -5.49 6.74 7.42
C THR A 54 -4.11 6.12 7.31
N VAL A 55 -3.57 6.03 6.08
CA VAL A 55 -2.31 5.32 5.81
C VAL A 55 -1.15 6.29 5.56
N GLY A 56 -1.42 7.54 5.18
CA GLY A 56 -0.40 8.56 4.94
C GLY A 56 0.31 8.47 3.58
N HIS A 57 -0.11 7.56 2.68
CA HIS A 57 0.48 7.44 1.34
C HIS A 57 -0.56 7.24 0.24
N VAL A 58 -0.21 7.68 -0.96
CA VAL A 58 -1.04 7.58 -2.18
C VAL A 58 -0.85 6.28 -2.94
N SER A 59 0.24 5.55 -2.70
CA SER A 59 0.58 4.34 -3.45
C SER A 59 -0.46 3.24 -3.25
N ASP A 60 -0.91 2.60 -4.34
CA ASP A 60 -1.80 1.42 -4.32
C ASP A 60 -1.05 0.10 -4.20
N LYS A 61 0.29 0.14 -4.05
CA LYS A 61 1.06 -1.08 -3.82
C LYS A 61 0.41 -1.86 -2.67
N TYR A 62 -0.04 -3.07 -2.99
CA TYR A 62 -0.26 -4.11 -2.00
C TYR A 62 1.01 -4.11 -1.15
N LYS A 63 0.90 -3.72 0.13
CA LYS A 63 1.90 -4.16 1.10
C LYS A 63 1.81 -5.67 1.02
N GLY A 64 2.79 -6.29 0.34
CA GLY A 64 2.90 -7.74 0.26
C GLY A 64 2.64 -8.28 1.65
N ARG A 65 1.86 -9.36 1.74
CA ARG A 65 1.48 -9.99 3.00
C ARG A 65 2.71 -9.99 3.89
N ASN A 66 2.70 -9.18 4.95
CA ASN A 66 3.76 -9.19 5.93
C ASN A 66 3.63 -10.55 6.63
N SER A 67 4.16 -11.62 6.05
CA SER A 67 4.55 -12.82 6.79
C SER A 67 5.77 -12.45 7.62
N LYS A 68 5.62 -11.44 8.49
CA LYS A 68 6.61 -11.13 9.51
C LYS A 68 6.53 -12.29 10.49
N ILE A 69 7.44 -13.25 10.30
CA ILE A 69 7.85 -14.11 11.40
C ILE A 69 8.24 -13.16 12.55
N PRO A 70 7.60 -13.26 13.72
CA PRO A 70 7.93 -12.45 14.88
C PRO A 70 9.45 -12.49 15.13
N GLU A 71 10.07 -11.36 15.48
CA GLU A 71 11.53 -11.27 15.62
C GLU A 71 12.09 -12.27 16.62
N ASP A 72 11.35 -12.49 17.71
CA ASP A 72 11.60 -13.50 18.74
C ASP A 72 11.65 -14.93 18.17
N LYS A 73 10.89 -15.22 17.11
CA LYS A 73 10.87 -16.54 16.47
C LYS A 73 11.89 -16.69 15.34
N LYS A 74 12.55 -15.61 14.92
CA LYS A 74 13.59 -15.69 13.89
C LYS A 74 14.81 -16.44 14.42
N LEU A 75 15.19 -16.17 15.66
CA LEU A 75 16.36 -16.79 16.29
C LEU A 75 16.14 -18.30 16.52
N ASP A 76 14.97 -18.68 17.02
CA ASP A 76 14.59 -20.09 17.22
C ASP A 76 14.59 -20.90 15.92
N ASN A 77 14.16 -20.29 14.81
CA ASN A 77 14.20 -20.91 13.49
C ASN A 77 15.64 -21.10 12.97
N PHE A 78 16.54 -20.15 13.24
CA PHE A 78 17.95 -20.30 12.89
C PHE A 78 18.63 -21.40 13.70
N LEU A 79 18.36 -21.46 15.01
CA LEU A 79 18.93 -22.47 15.90
C LEU A 79 18.44 -23.88 15.55
N SER A 80 17.14 -24.04 15.28
CA SER A 80 16.59 -25.34 14.89
C SER A 80 17.12 -25.86 13.54
N PHE A 81 17.49 -24.98 12.61
CA PHE A 81 18.21 -25.39 11.39
C PHE A 81 19.65 -25.81 11.66
N GLN A 82 20.36 -25.10 12.55
CA GLN A 82 21.72 -25.47 12.94
C GLN A 82 21.75 -26.84 13.64
N GLU A 83 20.74 -27.14 14.46
CA GLU A 83 20.61 -28.41 15.18
C GLU A 83 20.20 -29.56 14.27
N ASN A 84 19.33 -29.33 13.28
CA ASN A 84 18.95 -30.35 12.30
C ASN A 84 18.77 -29.77 10.89
N PRO A 85 19.86 -29.70 10.10
CA PRO A 85 19.86 -29.10 8.77
C PRO A 85 18.95 -29.81 7.76
N ASN A 86 18.57 -31.05 8.03
CA ASN A 86 17.72 -31.87 7.15
C ASN A 86 16.23 -31.79 7.51
N ASN A 87 15.86 -31.08 8.57
CA ASN A 87 14.47 -30.91 8.94
C ASN A 87 13.73 -30.08 7.86
N PRO A 88 12.71 -30.66 7.17
CA PRO A 88 11.99 -29.96 6.12
C PRO A 88 11.23 -28.73 6.63
N PHE A 89 10.81 -28.72 7.90
CA PHE A 89 10.18 -27.55 8.52
C PHE A 89 11.19 -26.42 8.74
N ALA A 90 12.40 -26.74 9.22
CA ALA A 90 13.46 -25.73 9.41
C ALA A 90 13.89 -25.11 8.08
N LYS A 91 14.00 -25.92 7.00
CA LYS A 91 14.28 -25.43 5.64
C LYS A 91 13.19 -24.47 5.13
N LEU A 92 11.92 -24.82 5.32
CA LEU A 92 10.79 -24.00 4.89
C LEU A 92 10.68 -22.69 5.71
N HIS A 93 11.04 -22.71 6.98
CA HIS A 93 11.08 -21.51 7.81
C HIS A 93 12.23 -20.56 7.44
N LEU A 94 13.41 -21.09 7.09
CA LEU A 94 14.52 -20.27 6.60
C LEU A 94 14.24 -19.65 5.22
N SER A 95 13.68 -20.40 4.26
CA SER A 95 13.35 -19.86 2.94
C SER A 95 12.40 -18.66 3.06
N ASN A 96 11.38 -18.77 3.91
CA ASN A 96 10.45 -17.69 4.21
C ASN A 96 11.10 -16.46 4.87
N LEU A 97 12.23 -16.65 5.56
CA LEU A 97 12.98 -15.56 6.17
C LEU A 97 13.80 -14.78 5.13
N PHE A 98 14.42 -15.48 4.18
CA PHE A 98 15.20 -14.84 3.11
C PHE A 98 14.32 -14.21 2.02
N ASP A 99 13.14 -14.77 1.75
CA ASP A 99 12.16 -14.18 0.82
C ASP A 99 11.50 -12.89 1.35
N SER A 100 11.69 -12.57 2.64
CA SER A 100 11.24 -11.31 3.25
C SER A 100 12.26 -10.17 3.16
N GLY A 101 13.37 -10.37 2.44
CA GLY A 101 14.48 -9.43 2.29
C GLY A 101 14.21 -8.28 1.33
N HIS A 102 14.14 -7.07 1.88
CA HIS A 102 14.52 -5.83 1.20
C HIS A 102 15.97 -5.94 0.68
N PHE A 103 16.15 -5.74 -0.63
CA PHE A 103 17.27 -5.02 -1.22
C PHE A 103 16.70 -3.80 -1.96
#